data_AF-A0A918UUW3-F1
#
_entry.id   AF-A0A918UUW3-F1
#
_cell.length_a   1.000
_cell.length_b   1.000
_cell.length_c   1.000
_cell.angle_alpha   90.00
_cell.angle_beta   90.00
_cell.angle_gamma   90.00
#
_symmetry.space_group_name_H-M   'P 1'
#
loop_
_entity.id
_entity.type
_entity.pdbx_description
1 polymer ?
#
loop_
_entity_poly.entity_id
_entity_poly.type
_entity_poly.pdbx_seq_one_letter_code
_entity_poly.pdbx_strand_id
1 'polypeptide(L)'
;MMKIILLEDRPGRQEQYLDSEKIAKLKALQGLKILLGEECRDRINKLNQADDSQLNEFTLILIHRSALSANGIDTVVNHCQENKKNLVFFSGGISQSLFTSQNFPYLLLNSKDFYQSNMLNFLSKFVNGGTEHITELIYGDSWNLNLMLNYRQLLLKGELGRTEESFKESIEELIGKLPLEDLNKEIKAKITLI
;
A
#
# COMPACT_ATOMS: atom_id res chain seq x y z
N MET A 1 2.28 8.12 -17.91
CA MET A 1 2.94 8.51 -16.65
C MET A 1 1.95 8.28 -15.53
N MET A 2 2.30 7.49 -14.52
CA MET A 2 1.41 7.23 -13.39
C MET A 2 1.35 8.45 -12.47
N LYS A 3 0.19 8.72 -11.88
CA LYS A 3 -0.01 9.84 -10.97
C LYS A 3 -0.36 9.34 -9.58
N ILE A 4 0.27 9.90 -8.56
CA ILE A 4 0.11 9.53 -7.16
C ILE A 4 -0.43 10.73 -6.39
N ILE A 5 -1.38 10.51 -5.49
CA ILE A 5 -1.75 11.49 -4.48
C ILE A 5 -1.44 10.97 -3.07
N LEU A 6 -0.80 11.81 -2.26
CA LEU A 6 -0.53 11.57 -0.85
C LEU A 6 -1.25 12.61 0.00
N LEU A 7 -2.16 12.14 0.86
CA LEU A 7 -2.94 12.96 1.80
C LEU A 7 -2.48 12.69 3.22
N GLU A 8 -1.79 13.66 3.82
CA GLU A 8 -1.32 13.62 5.21
C GLU A 8 -1.80 14.87 5.96
N ASP A 9 -2.82 14.71 6.81
CA ASP A 9 -3.40 15.80 7.62
C ASP A 9 -2.48 16.22 8.78
N ARG A 10 -1.44 15.42 9.08
CA ARG A 10 -0.48 15.66 10.16
C ARG A 10 0.94 15.80 9.60
N PRO A 11 1.28 16.94 8.97
CA PRO A 11 2.58 17.13 8.29
C PRO A 11 3.80 16.87 9.20
N GLY A 12 3.70 17.18 10.49
CA GLY A 12 4.77 16.90 11.45
C GLY A 12 5.16 15.42 11.55
N ARG A 13 4.30 14.47 11.12
CA ARG A 13 4.67 13.05 11.05
C ARG A 13 5.63 12.75 9.92
N GLN A 14 5.50 13.41 8.77
CA GLN A 14 6.44 13.22 7.67
C GLN A 14 7.86 13.61 8.11
N GLU A 15 7.97 14.73 8.83
CA GLU A 15 9.24 15.23 9.39
C GLU A 15 9.80 14.38 10.53
N GLN A 16 8.96 13.59 11.21
CA GLN A 16 9.41 12.65 12.25
C GLN A 16 10.14 11.44 11.67
N TYR A 17 9.79 11.02 10.45
CA TYR A 17 10.32 9.79 9.85
C TYR A 17 11.28 10.03 8.68
N LEU A 18 11.22 11.21 8.04
CA LEU A 18 12.05 11.57 6.90
C LEU A 18 12.97 12.73 7.24
N ASP A 19 14.25 12.59 6.88
CA ASP A 19 15.19 13.70 6.87
C ASP A 19 14.89 14.70 5.73
N SER A 20 15.52 15.87 5.81
CA SER A 20 15.30 16.95 4.84
C SER A 20 15.67 16.58 3.41
N GLU A 21 16.68 15.71 3.22
CA GLU A 21 17.08 15.21 1.90
C GLU A 21 15.97 14.36 1.26
N LYS A 22 15.39 13.44 2.04
CA LYS A 22 14.28 12.59 1.59
C LYS A 22 13.02 13.41 1.30
N ILE A 23 12.72 14.42 2.12
CA ILE A 23 11.59 15.33 1.87
C ILE A 23 11.81 16.12 0.58
N ALA A 24 13.03 16.59 0.32
CA ALA A 24 13.36 17.29 -0.93
C ALA A 24 13.16 16.36 -2.15
N LYS A 25 13.62 15.10 -2.06
CA LYS A 25 13.42 14.08 -3.11
C LYS A 25 11.94 13.80 -3.37
N LEU A 26 11.12 13.68 -2.33
CA LEU A 26 9.67 13.53 -2.47
C LEU A 26 9.04 14.70 -3.23
N LYS A 27 9.36 15.94 -2.83
CA LYS A 27 8.81 17.15 -3.45
C LYS A 27 9.25 17.32 -4.91
N ALA A 28 10.43 16.81 -5.27
CA ALA A 28 10.95 16.86 -6.63
C ALA A 28 10.39 15.76 -7.56
N LEU A 29 9.69 14.75 -7.02
CA LEU A 29 9.20 13.62 -7.80
C LEU A 29 8.00 14.05 -8.67
N GLN A 30 8.24 14.15 -9.99
CA GLN A 30 7.18 14.44 -10.95
C GLN A 30 6.11 13.34 -10.92
N GLY A 31 4.83 13.72 -10.97
CA GLY A 31 3.72 12.76 -10.88
C GLY A 31 3.28 12.42 -9.45
N LEU A 32 4.00 12.87 -8.41
CA LEU A 32 3.55 12.79 -7.02
C LEU A 32 2.95 14.12 -6.58
N LYS A 33 1.68 14.11 -6.17
CA LYS A 33 0.99 15.24 -5.54
C LYS A 33 0.88 14.99 -4.05
N ILE A 34 1.58 15.79 -3.24
CA ILE A 34 1.52 15.72 -1.78
C ILE A 34 0.64 16.87 -1.29
N LEU A 35 -0.48 16.55 -0.64
CA LEU A 35 -1.30 17.53 0.06
C LEU A 35 -1.06 17.37 1.56
N LEU A 36 -0.75 18.49 2.21
CA LEU A 36 -0.45 18.56 3.64
C LEU A 36 -1.36 19.59 4.31
N GLY A 37 -1.54 19.47 5.63
CA GLY A 37 -2.18 20.51 6.42
C GLY A 37 -3.61 20.86 5.97
N GLU A 38 -3.89 22.13 5.72
CA GLU A 38 -5.24 22.60 5.36
C GLU A 38 -5.72 22.07 4.01
N GLU A 39 -4.87 22.10 2.97
CA GLU A 39 -5.25 21.56 1.65
C GLU A 39 -5.59 20.07 1.72
N CYS A 40 -4.86 19.32 2.57
CA CYS A 40 -5.20 17.93 2.85
C CYS A 40 -6.55 17.82 3.56
N ARG A 41 -6.79 18.62 4.61
CA ARG A 41 -8.04 18.58 5.38
C ARG A 41 -9.25 18.90 4.50
N ASP A 42 -9.14 19.88 3.60
CA ASP A 42 -10.21 20.20 2.65
C ASP A 42 -10.50 19.05 1.69
N ARG A 43 -9.45 18.41 1.18
CA ARG A 43 -9.58 17.20 0.35
C ARG A 43 -10.28 16.08 1.11
N ILE A 44 -9.88 15.82 2.34
CA ILE A 44 -10.45 14.78 3.20
C ILE A 44 -11.92 15.09 3.53
N ASN A 45 -12.26 16.35 3.79
CA ASN A 45 -13.65 16.76 4.06
C ASN A 45 -14.57 16.48 2.89
N LYS A 46 -14.13 16.71 1.65
CA LYS A 46 -14.88 16.35 0.44
C LYS A 46 -15.09 14.84 0.33
N LEU A 47 -14.04 14.05 0.56
CA LEU A 47 -14.16 12.59 0.59
C LEU A 47 -15.16 12.14 1.65
N ASN A 48 -15.11 12.72 2.85
CA ASN A 48 -16.07 12.44 3.91
C ASN A 48 -17.52 12.83 3.57
N GLN A 49 -17.73 13.68 2.56
CA GLN A 49 -19.02 14.08 1.98
C GLN A 49 -19.36 13.32 0.69
N ALA A 50 -18.66 12.22 0.40
CA ALA A 50 -18.81 11.39 -0.80
C ALA A 50 -18.47 12.09 -2.13
N ASP A 51 -17.62 13.12 -2.11
CA ASP A 51 -17.03 13.74 -3.31
C ASP A 51 -15.60 13.22 -3.55
N ASP A 52 -15.49 12.26 -4.45
CA ASP A 52 -14.25 11.62 -4.92
C ASP A 52 -13.78 12.14 -6.29
N SER A 53 -14.45 13.14 -6.87
CA SER A 53 -14.25 13.60 -8.25
C SER A 53 -12.79 13.96 -8.56
N GLN A 54 -12.06 14.44 -7.56
CA GLN A 54 -10.68 14.88 -7.68
C GLN A 54 -9.67 13.72 -7.53
N LEU A 55 -10.11 12.48 -7.27
CA LEU A 55 -9.27 11.29 -7.27
C LEU A 55 -9.10 10.67 -8.66
N ASN A 56 -9.92 11.07 -9.64
CA ASN A 56 -9.98 10.49 -10.98
C ASN A 56 -8.65 10.46 -11.73
N GLU A 57 -7.81 11.48 -11.58
CA GLU A 57 -6.54 11.55 -12.30
C GLU A 57 -5.42 10.68 -11.72
N PHE A 58 -5.59 10.14 -10.51
CA PHE A 58 -4.54 9.40 -9.79
C PHE A 58 -4.70 7.89 -9.95
N THR A 59 -3.61 7.17 -10.16
CA THR A 59 -3.58 5.70 -10.27
C THR A 59 -3.17 5.02 -8.95
N LEU A 60 -2.58 5.79 -8.03
CA LEU A 60 -2.28 5.39 -6.66
C LEU A 60 -2.72 6.48 -5.69
N ILE A 61 -3.49 6.08 -4.68
CA ILE A 61 -4.04 6.95 -3.66
C ILE A 61 -3.46 6.52 -2.30
N LEU A 62 -2.78 7.44 -1.63
CA LEU A 62 -2.15 7.22 -0.33
C LEU A 62 -2.81 8.17 0.68
N ILE A 63 -3.47 7.65 1.71
CA ILE A 63 -4.23 8.49 2.66
C ILE A 63 -3.94 8.08 4.10
N HIS A 64 -3.71 9.07 4.95
CA HIS A 64 -3.72 8.86 6.40
C HIS A 64 -5.14 8.49 6.87
N ARG A 65 -5.37 7.20 7.14
CA ARG A 65 -6.70 6.60 7.39
C ARG A 65 -7.49 7.31 8.47
N SER A 66 -6.83 7.72 9.55
CA SER A 66 -7.51 8.29 10.71
C SER A 66 -8.11 9.67 10.45
N ALA A 67 -7.83 10.29 9.31
CA ALA A 67 -8.47 11.54 8.88
C ALA A 67 -9.86 11.31 8.24
N LEU A 68 -10.12 10.10 7.74
CA LEU A 68 -11.39 9.75 7.09
C LEU A 68 -12.46 9.33 8.11
N SER A 69 -13.71 9.73 7.86
CA SER A 69 -14.88 9.15 8.50
C SER A 69 -15.19 7.77 7.90
N ALA A 70 -16.16 7.04 8.47
CA ALA A 70 -16.63 5.79 7.88
C ALA A 70 -17.10 6.00 6.43
N ASN A 71 -17.89 7.05 6.18
CA ASN A 71 -18.35 7.41 4.84
C ASN A 71 -17.18 7.72 3.89
N GLY A 72 -16.15 8.44 4.36
CA GLY A 72 -14.97 8.75 3.55
C GLY A 72 -14.13 7.52 3.22
N ILE A 73 -14.03 6.56 4.15
CA ILE A 73 -13.40 5.26 3.88
C ILE A 73 -14.16 4.56 2.75
N ASP A 74 -15.49 4.45 2.87
CA ASP A 74 -16.31 3.76 1.88
C ASP A 74 -16.23 4.43 0.51
N THR A 75 -16.27 5.77 0.46
CA THR A 75 -16.18 6.48 -0.83
C THR A 75 -14.81 6.29 -1.49
N VAL A 76 -13.70 6.34 -0.74
CA VAL A 76 -12.36 6.09 -1.32
C VAL A 76 -12.22 4.64 -1.79
N VAL A 77 -12.70 3.67 -1.01
CA VAL A 77 -12.64 2.24 -1.36
C VAL A 77 -13.45 1.95 -2.62
N ASN A 78 -14.70 2.44 -2.68
CA ASN A 78 -15.57 2.27 -3.85
C ASN A 78 -14.94 2.91 -5.09
N HIS A 79 -14.42 4.14 -4.95
CA HIS A 79 -13.72 4.82 -6.04
C HIS A 79 -12.57 3.98 -6.59
N CYS A 80 -11.72 3.43 -5.71
CA CYS A 80 -10.58 2.63 -6.13
C CYS A 80 -10.99 1.32 -6.78
N GLN A 81 -12.03 0.67 -6.24
CA GLN A 81 -12.55 -0.58 -6.78
C GLN A 81 -13.16 -0.39 -8.18
N GLU A 82 -14.04 0.59 -8.35
CA GLU A 82 -14.72 0.88 -9.62
C GLU A 82 -13.73 1.28 -10.72
N ASN A 83 -12.71 2.06 -10.35
CA ASN A 83 -11.73 2.60 -11.29
C ASN A 83 -10.43 1.78 -11.36
N LYS A 84 -10.36 0.63 -10.66
CA LYS A 84 -9.19 -0.26 -10.59
C LYS A 84 -7.89 0.46 -10.21
N LYS A 85 -7.95 1.29 -9.16
CA LYS A 85 -6.81 2.07 -8.65
C LYS A 85 -6.16 1.37 -7.46
N ASN A 86 -4.88 1.66 -7.25
CA ASN A 86 -4.15 1.19 -6.07
C ASN A 86 -4.47 2.10 -4.88
N LEU A 87 -4.69 1.52 -3.70
CA LEU A 87 -4.97 2.26 -2.48
C LEU A 87 -4.03 1.84 -1.36
N VAL A 88 -3.44 2.82 -0.69
CA VAL A 88 -2.74 2.61 0.58
C VAL A 88 -3.37 3.48 1.66
N PHE A 89 -3.89 2.83 2.68
CA PHE A 89 -4.21 3.49 3.94
C PHE A 89 -3.07 3.29 4.93
N PHE A 90 -2.64 4.37 5.57
CA PHE A 90 -1.65 4.31 6.64
C PHE A 90 -2.15 5.03 7.89
N SER A 91 -1.73 4.59 9.08
CA SER A 91 -2.06 5.22 10.37
C SER A 91 -1.18 4.66 11.48
N GLY A 92 -0.85 5.47 12.49
CA GLY A 92 -0.09 5.01 13.65
C GLY A 92 -0.82 3.98 14.52
N GLY A 93 -2.15 3.86 14.42
CA GLY A 93 -2.95 2.90 15.19
C GLY A 93 -3.03 1.50 14.58
N ILE A 94 -2.40 1.27 13.42
CA ILE A 94 -2.43 -0.03 12.73
C ILE A 94 -1.30 -0.89 13.28
N SER A 95 -1.65 -2.01 13.91
CA SER A 95 -0.68 -2.93 14.54
C SER A 95 -0.09 -3.93 13.56
N GLN A 96 -0.80 -4.24 12.48
CA GLN A 96 -0.37 -5.20 11.47
C GLN A 96 -0.67 -4.66 10.08
N SER A 97 0.28 -4.87 9.17
CA SER A 97 0.08 -4.57 7.77
C SER A 97 -0.86 -5.59 7.14
N LEU A 98 -1.86 -5.14 6.40
CA LEU A 98 -2.80 -5.98 5.66
C LEU A 98 -2.71 -5.66 4.17
N PHE A 99 -2.67 -6.70 3.35
CA PHE A 99 -2.77 -6.61 1.90
C PHE A 99 -3.96 -7.43 1.40
N THR A 100 -4.62 -6.97 0.35
CA THR A 100 -5.60 -7.76 -0.41
C THR A 100 -5.57 -7.33 -1.88
N SER A 101 -5.81 -8.29 -2.78
CA SER A 101 -6.00 -8.06 -4.22
C SER A 101 -7.39 -8.45 -4.73
N GLN A 102 -8.24 -9.06 -3.90
CA GLN A 102 -9.50 -9.70 -4.34
C GLN A 102 -10.40 -8.83 -5.23
N ASN A 103 -10.48 -7.51 -4.97
CA ASN A 103 -11.28 -6.57 -5.77
C ASN A 103 -10.40 -5.54 -6.49
N PHE A 104 -9.37 -5.06 -5.80
CA PHE A 104 -8.37 -4.13 -6.27
C PHE A 104 -7.16 -4.18 -5.32
N PRO A 105 -5.97 -3.73 -5.74
CA PRO A 105 -4.81 -3.68 -4.87
C PRO A 105 -5.01 -2.69 -3.73
N TYR A 106 -5.15 -3.22 -2.51
CA TYR A 106 -5.34 -2.45 -1.30
C TYR A 106 -4.31 -2.84 -0.24
N LEU A 107 -3.72 -1.83 0.39
CA LEU A 107 -2.73 -2.00 1.43
C LEU A 107 -3.04 -1.12 2.64
N LEU A 108 -2.98 -1.69 3.82
CA LEU A 108 -3.19 -1.03 5.11
C LEU A 108 -1.91 -1.15 5.94
N LEU A 109 -1.29 -0.04 6.35
CA LEU A 109 0.03 -0.03 6.98
C LEU A 109 0.11 0.83 8.24
N ASN A 110 1.06 0.53 9.12
CA ASN A 110 1.45 1.51 10.13
C ASN A 110 2.13 2.74 9.48
N SER A 111 1.90 3.94 10.02
CA SER A 111 2.61 5.15 9.54
C SER A 111 4.13 5.01 9.60
N LYS A 112 4.67 4.34 10.62
CA LYS A 112 6.11 4.08 10.75
C LYS A 112 6.62 3.24 9.60
N ASP A 113 5.86 2.21 9.20
CA ASP A 113 6.21 1.31 8.09
C ASP A 113 6.08 2.02 6.74
N PHE A 114 5.06 2.87 6.58
CA PHE A 114 4.86 3.67 5.39
C PHE A 114 6.04 4.61 5.10
N TYR A 115 6.59 5.29 6.11
CA TYR A 115 7.71 6.22 5.93
C TYR A 115 9.10 5.55 6.01
N GLN A 116 9.20 4.22 5.89
CA GLN A 116 10.50 3.53 5.86
C GLN A 116 11.25 3.75 4.54
N SER A 117 12.48 3.22 4.49
CA SER A 117 13.44 3.39 3.39
C SER A 117 12.90 3.04 2.00
N ASN A 118 11.99 2.07 1.90
CA ASN A 118 11.45 1.60 0.61
C ASN A 118 10.50 2.60 -0.06
N MET A 119 9.87 3.51 0.69
CA MET A 119 8.84 4.42 0.18
C MET A 119 9.32 5.27 -0.98
N LEU A 120 10.50 5.90 -0.86
CA LEU A 120 11.03 6.74 -1.94
C LEU A 120 11.28 5.96 -3.23
N ASN A 121 11.91 4.79 -3.10
CA ASN A 121 12.20 3.92 -4.24
C ASN A 121 10.91 3.44 -4.89
N PHE A 122 9.95 2.98 -4.07
CA PHE A 122 8.63 2.55 -4.52
C PHE A 122 7.90 3.65 -5.29
N LEU A 123 7.78 4.87 -4.73
CA LEU A 123 7.08 5.96 -5.40
C LEU A 123 7.75 6.35 -6.72
N SER A 124 9.08 6.37 -6.75
CA SER A 124 9.84 6.65 -7.97
C SER A 124 9.63 5.57 -9.04
N LYS A 125 9.72 4.29 -8.68
CA LYS A 125 9.39 3.17 -9.57
C LYS A 125 7.95 3.27 -10.07
N PHE A 126 7.00 3.57 -9.19
CA PHE A 126 5.58 3.59 -9.50
C PHE A 126 5.23 4.66 -10.54
N VAL A 127 5.71 5.90 -10.35
CA VAL A 127 5.54 6.99 -11.33
C VAL A 127 6.03 6.58 -12.72
N ASN A 128 7.17 5.89 -12.76
CA ASN A 128 7.84 5.43 -13.97
C ASN A 128 7.25 4.12 -14.54
N GLY A 129 6.24 3.52 -13.90
CA GLY A 129 5.63 2.26 -14.32
C GLY A 129 6.50 1.03 -14.09
N GLY A 130 7.53 1.12 -13.24
CA GLY A 130 8.46 0.03 -12.92
C GLY A 130 8.13 -0.73 -11.63
N THR A 131 6.99 -0.45 -10.99
CA THR A 131 6.51 -1.22 -9.84
C THR A 131 5.75 -2.44 -10.34
N GLU A 132 6.16 -3.62 -9.87
CA GLU A 132 5.49 -4.89 -10.12
C GLU A 132 4.31 -5.08 -9.17
N HIS A 133 4.48 -4.70 -7.90
CA HIS A 133 3.46 -4.94 -6.88
C HIS A 133 3.43 -3.91 -5.75
N ILE A 134 2.24 -3.62 -5.20
CA ILE A 134 2.05 -2.59 -4.16
C ILE A 134 2.81 -2.91 -2.86
N THR A 135 3.05 -4.19 -2.57
CA THR A 135 3.80 -4.61 -1.37
C THR A 135 5.31 -4.35 -1.45
N GLU A 136 5.83 -3.94 -2.60
CA GLU A 136 7.18 -3.35 -2.71
C GLU A 136 7.35 -2.14 -1.78
N LEU A 137 6.25 -1.43 -1.47
CA LEU A 137 6.27 -0.34 -0.49
C LEU A 137 6.75 -0.79 0.89
N ILE A 138 6.43 -2.02 1.30
CA ILE A 138 6.86 -2.59 2.59
C ILE A 138 8.20 -3.31 2.43
N TYR A 139 8.29 -4.19 1.44
CA TYR A 139 9.33 -5.21 1.37
C TYR A 139 10.43 -4.92 0.35
N GLY A 140 10.31 -3.84 -0.42
CA GLY A 140 11.22 -3.52 -1.51
C GLY A 140 11.32 -4.66 -2.52
N ASP A 141 12.52 -4.93 -3.01
CA ASP A 141 12.77 -5.97 -4.02
C ASP A 141 12.48 -7.40 -3.49
N SER A 142 12.40 -7.57 -2.17
CA SER A 142 12.07 -8.85 -1.52
C SER A 142 10.56 -9.08 -1.37
N TRP A 143 9.70 -8.28 -2.03
CA TRP A 143 8.24 -8.38 -1.89
C TRP A 143 7.70 -9.78 -2.20
N ASN A 144 8.18 -10.39 -3.28
CA ASN A 144 7.68 -11.69 -3.73
C ASN A 144 8.07 -12.80 -2.75
N LEU A 145 9.32 -12.80 -2.26
CA LEU A 145 9.77 -13.73 -1.23
C LEU A 145 8.97 -13.59 0.08
N ASN A 146 8.66 -12.35 0.50
CA ASN A 146 7.86 -12.12 1.70
C ASN A 146 6.43 -12.66 1.56
N LEU A 147 5.79 -12.50 0.39
CA LEU A 147 4.47 -13.09 0.14
C LEU A 147 4.52 -14.62 0.21
N MET A 148 5.54 -15.25 -0.37
CA MET A 148 5.73 -16.70 -0.33
C MET A 148 5.94 -17.22 1.10
N LEU A 149 6.74 -16.52 1.91
CA LEU A 149 6.96 -16.88 3.31
C LEU A 149 5.67 -16.76 4.14
N ASN A 150 4.87 -15.72 3.90
CA ASN A 150 3.56 -15.57 4.53
C ASN A 150 2.61 -16.69 4.13
N TYR A 151 2.52 -17.02 2.83
CA TYR A 151 1.71 -18.12 2.34
C TYR A 151 2.13 -19.46 2.95
N ARG A 152 3.44 -19.72 3.02
CA ARG A 152 3.99 -20.90 3.69
C ARG A 152 3.56 -20.98 5.15
N GLN A 153 3.57 -19.85 5.87
CA GLN A 153 3.12 -19.82 7.27
C GLN A 153 1.63 -20.16 7.40
N LEU A 154 0.79 -19.66 6.49
CA LEU A 154 -0.64 -19.98 6.46
C LEU A 154 -0.87 -21.48 6.23
N LEU A 155 -0.16 -22.08 5.27
CA LEU A 155 -0.25 -23.52 4.99
C LEU A 155 0.15 -24.38 6.19
N LEU A 156 1.14 -23.94 6.98
CA LEU A 156 1.61 -24.67 8.16
C LEU A 156 0.67 -24.55 9.37
N LYS A 157 -0.08 -23.45 9.50
CA LYS A 157 -0.94 -23.19 10.67
C LYS A 157 -2.28 -23.93 10.63
N GLY A 158 -2.63 -24.58 9.53
CA GLY A 158 -3.65 -25.63 9.47
C GLY A 158 -5.12 -25.21 9.64
N GLU A 159 -5.44 -24.01 10.10
CA GLU A 159 -6.83 -23.54 10.26
C GLU A 159 -6.93 -22.06 9.92
N LEU A 160 -7.86 -21.70 9.03
CA LEU A 160 -8.06 -20.32 8.55
C LEU A 160 -9.39 -19.77 9.06
N GLY A 161 -9.34 -18.65 9.76
CA GLY A 161 -10.48 -17.77 9.93
C GLY A 161 -10.79 -16.99 8.64
N ARG A 162 -11.97 -16.35 8.55
CA ARG A 162 -12.40 -15.63 7.33
C ARG A 162 -11.43 -14.54 6.84
N THR A 163 -10.72 -13.86 7.75
CA THR A 163 -9.75 -12.79 7.41
C THR A 163 -8.44 -13.34 6.86
N GLU A 164 -8.06 -14.55 7.24
CA GLU A 164 -6.84 -15.19 6.73
C GLU A 164 -7.10 -15.88 5.38
N GLU A 165 -8.33 -16.33 5.11
CA GLU A 165 -8.70 -16.90 3.81
C GLU A 165 -8.64 -15.84 2.69
N SER A 166 -9.14 -14.61 2.91
CA SER A 166 -9.08 -13.57 1.87
C SER A 166 -7.64 -13.14 1.55
N PHE A 167 -6.79 -13.10 2.57
CA PHE A 167 -5.37 -12.84 2.38
C PHE A 167 -4.68 -13.99 1.64
N LYS A 168 -4.99 -15.24 1.98
CA LYS A 168 -4.50 -16.42 1.28
C LYS A 168 -4.90 -16.42 -0.20
N GLU A 169 -6.17 -16.18 -0.51
CA GLU A 169 -6.66 -16.06 -1.89
C GLU A 169 -5.92 -14.97 -2.66
N SER A 170 -5.67 -13.82 -2.03
CA SER A 170 -4.88 -12.74 -2.63
C SER A 170 -3.44 -13.16 -2.94
N ILE A 171 -2.81 -13.96 -2.07
CA ILE A 171 -1.46 -14.48 -2.36
C ILE A 171 -1.52 -15.55 -3.46
N GLU A 172 -2.50 -16.46 -3.43
CA GLU A 172 -2.66 -17.50 -4.45
C GLU A 172 -2.90 -16.92 -5.85
N GLU A 173 -3.59 -15.78 -5.96
CA GLU A 173 -3.76 -15.04 -7.22
C GLU A 173 -2.39 -14.55 -7.77
N LEU A 174 -1.46 -14.19 -6.89
CA LEU A 174 -0.18 -13.57 -7.26
C LEU A 174 0.94 -14.57 -7.53
N ILE A 175 1.10 -15.56 -6.65
CA ILE A 175 2.21 -16.53 -6.73
C ILE A 175 1.75 -17.92 -7.21
N GLY A 176 0.45 -18.08 -7.45
CA GLY A 176 -0.16 -19.36 -7.77
C GLY A 176 -0.41 -20.22 -6.53
N LYS A 177 -1.35 -21.16 -6.66
CA LYS A 177 -1.61 -22.17 -5.64
C LYS A 177 -0.55 -23.26 -5.70
N LEU A 178 0.36 -23.26 -4.73
CA LEU A 178 1.48 -24.20 -4.67
C LEU A 178 1.35 -25.15 -3.48
N PRO A 179 1.54 -26.47 -3.67
CA PRO A 179 1.76 -27.39 -2.56
C PRO A 179 2.95 -26.94 -1.71
N LEU A 180 2.91 -27.22 -0.41
CA LEU A 180 3.94 -26.80 0.55
C LEU A 180 5.36 -27.22 0.12
N GLU A 181 5.51 -28.40 -0.48
CA GLU A 181 6.79 -28.90 -0.98
C GLU A 181 7.36 -28.05 -2.11
N ASP A 182 6.54 -27.66 -3.08
CA ASP A 182 6.98 -26.87 -4.23
C ASP A 182 7.24 -25.41 -3.82
N LEU A 183 6.38 -24.86 -2.96
CA LEU A 183 6.60 -23.55 -2.35
C LEU A 183 7.95 -23.49 -1.60
N ASN A 184 8.32 -24.54 -0.86
CA ASN A 184 9.61 -24.61 -0.17
C ASN A 184 10.80 -24.64 -1.15
N LYS A 185 10.67 -25.33 -2.30
CA LYS A 185 11.72 -25.35 -3.33
C LYS A 185 11.93 -23.96 -3.91
N GLU A 186 10.85 -23.25 -4.24
CA GLU A 186 10.93 -21.90 -4.81
C GLU A 186 11.50 -20.88 -3.82
N ILE A 187 11.06 -20.93 -2.55
CA ILE A 187 11.61 -20.10 -1.47
C ILE A 187 13.13 -20.33 -1.35
N LYS A 188 13.57 -21.60 -1.34
CA LYS A 188 15.00 -21.93 -1.23
C LYS A 188 15.80 -21.41 -2.42
N ALA A 189 15.26 -21.52 -3.63
CA ALA A 189 15.91 -20.99 -4.83
C ALA A 189 16.09 -19.47 -4.73
N LYS A 190 15.07 -18.72 -4.28
CA LYS A 190 15.14 -17.26 -4.13
C LYS A 190 16.10 -16.81 -3.02
N ILE A 191 16.15 -17.52 -1.89
CA ILE A 191 17.10 -17.20 -0.82
C ILE A 191 18.56 -17.42 -1.26
N THR A 192 18.82 -18.44 -2.09
CA THR A 192 20.18 -18.76 -2.56
C THR A 192 20.72 -17.74 -3.58
N LEU A 193 19.85 -16.88 -4.12
CA LEU A 193 20.19 -15.84 -5.11
C LEU A 193 20.48 -14.46 -4.47
N ILE A 194 20.33 -14.33 -3.15
CA ILE A 194 20.59 -13.11 -2.35
C ILE A 194 21.93 -13.26 -1.64
#